data_AF-A0A1F5Z457-F1
#
_entry.id   AF-A0A1F5Z457-F1
#
_cell.length_a   1.000
_cell.length_b   1.000
_cell.length_c   1.000
_cell.angle_alpha   90.00
_cell.angle_beta   90.00
_cell.angle_gamma   90.00
#
_symmetry.space_group_name_H-M   'P 1'
#
loop_
_entity.id
_entity.type
_entity.pdbx_description
1 polymer ?
#
loop_
_entity_poly.entity_id
_entity_poly.type
_entity_poly.pdbx_seq_one_letter_code
_entity_poly.pdbx_strand_id
1 'polypeptide(L)' 'MIVTSVCIRCGKTRIKGKTWKEKVEGAEVTITQTVCPDDDCQKIVDEMLQSKKEKLEKIQKESLNRRTNIRRSKKPLSLQ' A
#
# COMPACT_ATOMS: atom_id res chain seq x y z
N MET A 1 6.74 10.67 22.17
CA MET A 1 5.31 10.52 22.54
C MET A 1 4.77 9.26 21.88
N ILE A 2 4.13 8.37 22.62
CA ILE A 2 3.43 7.21 22.06
C ILE A 2 2.00 7.66 21.78
N VAL A 3 1.63 7.80 20.52
CA VAL A 3 0.24 8.08 20.14
C VAL A 3 -0.55 6.79 20.32
N THR A 4 -1.17 6.63 21.50
CA THR A 4 -2.11 5.54 21.75
C THR A 4 -3.39 5.85 21.01
N SER A 5 -3.65 5.12 19.93
CA SER A 5 -4.90 5.24 19.17
C SER A 5 -5.84 4.10 19.51
N VAL A 6 -7.12 4.40 19.62
CA VAL A 6 -8.17 3.40 19.85
C VAL A 6 -8.65 2.87 18.51
N CYS A 7 -8.91 1.57 18.43
CA CYS A 7 -9.50 0.96 17.25
C CYS A 7 -10.96 1.39 17.11
N ILE A 8 -11.32 2.05 16.01
CA ILE A 8 -12.70 2.51 15.74
C ILE A 8 -13.70 1.36 15.55
N ARG A 9 -13.23 0.12 15.34
CA ARG A 9 -14.09 -1.05 15.07
C ARG A 9 -14.44 -1.80 16.34
N CYS A 10 -13.43 -2.12 17.16
CA CYS A 10 -13.62 -2.93 18.37
C CYS A 10 -13.42 -2.15 19.68
N GLY A 11 -13.02 -0.87 19.62
CA GLY A 11 -12.81 -0.02 20.81
C GLY A 11 -11.54 -0.33 21.62
N LYS A 12 -10.74 -1.34 21.23
CA LYS A 12 -9.50 -1.71 21.94
C LYS A 12 -8.34 -0.78 21.57
N THR A 13 -7.44 -0.53 22.52
CA THR A 13 -6.23 0.26 22.29
C THR A 13 -5.29 -0.46 21.33
N ARG A 14 -4.84 0.23 20.26
CA ARG A 14 -3.89 -0.33 19.30
C ARG A 14 -2.52 -0.52 19.95
N ILE A 15 -1.84 -1.58 19.53
CA ILE A 15 -0.47 -1.91 19.97
C ILE A 15 0.54 -1.53 18.88
N LYS A 16 1.81 -1.33 19.27
CA LYS A 16 2.89 -1.10 18.31
C LYS A 16 3.16 -2.40 17.55
N GLY A 17 3.12 -2.32 16.22
CA GLY A 17 3.54 -3.40 15.34
C GLY A 17 5.01 -3.21 14.97
N LYS A 18 5.26 -2.88 13.70
CA LYS A 18 6.61 -2.69 13.15
C LYS A 18 7.05 -1.23 13.19
N THR A 19 8.32 -0.99 13.49
CA THR A 19 8.98 0.31 13.28
C THR A 19 10.13 0.11 12.30
N TRP A 20 10.25 0.99 11.31
CA TRP A 20 11.38 1.00 10.38
C TRP A 20 11.75 2.44 10.01
N LYS A 21 12.97 2.58 9.49
CA LYS A 21 13.44 3.84 8.94
C LYS A 21 13.40 3.76 7.43
N GLU A 22 12.92 4.82 6.80
CA GLU A 22 12.83 4.94 5.35
C GLU A 22 13.37 6.30 4.94
N LYS A 23 14.16 6.33 3.86
CA LYS A 23 14.70 7.58 3.33
C LYS A 23 13.74 8.11 2.25
N VAL A 24 13.02 9.17 2.57
CA VAL A 24 12.06 9.82 1.66
C VAL A 24 12.63 11.19 1.28
N GLU A 25 12.85 11.41 -0.02
CA GLU A 25 13.34 12.68 -0.58
C GLU A 25 14.61 13.25 0.10
N GLY A 26 15.51 12.36 0.52
CA GLY A 26 16.78 12.75 1.14
C GLY A 26 16.75 12.80 2.68
N ALA A 27 15.57 12.83 3.30
CA ALA A 27 15.40 12.81 4.75
C ALA A 27 15.17 11.39 5.29
N GLU A 28 15.73 11.07 6.46
CA GLU A 28 15.46 9.82 7.17
C GLU A 28 14.17 9.96 8.00
N VAL A 29 13.14 9.20 7.64
CA VAL A 29 11.84 9.18 8.32
C VAL A 29 11.72 7.89 9.12
N THR A 30 11.37 8.00 10.41
CA THR A 30 11.04 6.84 11.24
C THR A 30 9.53 6.60 11.22
N ILE A 31 9.12 5.48 10.65
CA ILE A 31 7.71 5.10 10.51
C ILE A 31 7.40 4.03 11.57
N THR A 32 6.34 4.24 12.35
CA THR A 32 5.83 3.26 13.31
C THR A 32 4.43 2.85 12.93
N GLN A 33 4.24 1.57 12.64
CA GLN A 33 2.94 0.98 12.39
C GLN A 33 2.29 0.55 13.72
N THR A 34 0.97 0.72 13.81
CA THR A 34 0.16 0.23 14.92
C THR A 34 -0.88 -0.76 14.41
N VAL A 35 -1.20 -1.77 15.22
CA VAL A 35 -2.12 -2.87 14.87
C VAL A 35 -3.17 -3.05 15.96
N CYS A 36 -4.32 -3.59 15.59
CA CYS A 36 -5.35 -3.97 16.55
C CYS A 36 -4.91 -5.24 17.29
N PRO A 37 -5.02 -5.31 18.63
CA PRO A 37 -4.67 -6.51 19.40
C PRO A 37 -5.72 -7.63 19.30
N ASP A 38 -6.85 -7.36 18.64
CA ASP A 38 -7.91 -8.33 18.42
C ASP A 38 -7.76 -8.93 17.03
N ASP A 39 -7.44 -10.21 16.98
CA ASP A 39 -7.11 -10.92 15.74
C ASP A 39 -8.28 -10.95 14.75
N ASP A 40 -9.50 -11.11 15.23
CA ASP A 40 -10.67 -11.15 14.35
C ASP A 40 -10.97 -9.76 13.78
N CYS A 41 -10.84 -8.72 14.61
CA CYS A 41 -10.92 -7.34 14.15
C CYS A 41 -9.80 -7.00 13.14
N GLN A 42 -8.58 -7.49 13.39
CA GLN A 42 -7.41 -7.23 12.56
C GLN A 42 -7.52 -7.94 11.20
N LYS A 43 -7.92 -9.22 11.18
CA LYS A 43 -8.15 -9.99 9.95
C LYS A 43 -9.08 -9.26 8.98
N ILE A 44 -10.20 -8.72 9.47
CA ILE A 44 -11.13 -8.01 8.59
C ILE A 44 -10.48 -6.74 8.01
N VAL A 45 -9.64 -6.03 8.78
CA VAL A 45 -8.91 -4.86 8.25
C VAL A 45 -7.90 -5.31 7.19
N ASP A 46 -7.18 -6.40 7.44
CA ASP A 46 -6.16 -6.92 6.54
C ASP A 46 -6.77 -7.41 5.22
N GLU A 47 -7.91 -8.10 5.25
CA GLU A 47 -8.67 -8.49 4.06
C GLU A 47 -9.10 -7.26 3.24
N MET A 48 -9.59 -6.22 3.89
CA MET A 48 -9.96 -4.98 3.22
C MET A 48 -8.76 -4.26 2.59
N LEU A 49 -7.62 -4.25 3.29
CA LEU A 49 -6.38 -3.67 2.78
C LEU A 49 -5.84 -4.47 1.59
N GLN A 50 -5.87 -5.79 1.66
CA GLN A 50 -5.45 -6.69 0.60
C GLN A 50 -6.31 -6.49 -0.65
N SER A 51 -7.64 -6.50 -0.51
CA SER A 51 -8.56 -6.26 -1.63
C SER A 51 -8.33 -4.90 -2.30
N LYS A 52 -8.10 -3.84 -1.52
CA LYS A 52 -7.77 -2.51 -2.05
C LYS A 52 -6.43 -2.52 -2.79
N LYS A 53 -5.42 -3.19 -2.24
CA LYS A 53 -4.09 -3.29 -2.85
C LYS A 53 -4.17 -4.01 -4.19
N GLU A 54 -4.83 -5.16 -4.26
CA GLU A 54 -5.02 -5.92 -5.50
C GLU A 54 -5.74 -5.09 -6.58
N LYS A 55 -6.79 -4.35 -6.19
CA LYS A 55 -7.51 -3.46 -7.10
C LYS A 55 -6.58 -2.38 -7.67
N LEU A 56 -5.76 -1.75 -6.82
CA LEU A 56 -4.82 -0.72 -7.24
C LEU A 56 -3.73 -1.30 -8.16
N GLU A 57 -3.18 -2.46 -7.82
CA GLU A 57 -2.17 -3.14 -8.63
C GLU A 57 -2.71 -3.51 -10.02
N LYS A 58 -3.96 -3.99 -10.11
CA LYS A 58 -4.62 -4.27 -11.39
C LYS A 58 -4.75 -3.01 -12.24
N ILE A 59 -5.23 -1.91 -11.67
CA ILE A 59 -5.39 -0.62 -12.38
C ILE A 59 -4.02 -0.12 -12.87
N GLN A 60 -2.99 -0.20 -12.04
CA GLN A 60 -1.63 0.21 -12.41
C GLN A 60 -1.07 -0.66 -13.56
N LYS A 61 -1.24 -1.99 -13.48
CA LYS A 61 -0.82 -2.92 -14.53
C LYS A 61 -1.53 -2.65 -15.85
N GLU A 62 -2.84 -2.42 -15.82
CA GLU A 62 -3.62 -2.08 -17.01
C GLU A 62 -3.16 -0.73 -17.61
N SER A 63 -2.94 0.28 -16.78
CA SER A 63 -2.42 1.59 -17.22
C SER A 63 -1.04 1.45 -17.88
N LEU A 64 -0.15 0.66 -17.29
CA LEU A 64 1.17 0.38 -17.84
C LEU A 64 1.08 -0.35 -19.20
N ASN A 65 0.20 -1.35 -19.30
CA ASN A 65 -0.05 -2.09 -20.54
C ASN A 65 -0.60 -1.17 -21.64
N ARG A 66 -1.53 -0.26 -21.32
CA ARG A 66 -2.02 0.74 -22.29
C ARG A 66 -0.88 1.64 -22.78
N ARG A 67 -0.07 2.17 -21.86
CA ARG A 67 1.08 3.05 -22.21
C ARG A 67 2.10 2.32 -23.08
N THR A 68 2.42 1.06 -22.77
CA THR A 68 3.39 0.27 -23.55
C THR A 68 2.85 -0.12 -24.93
N ASN A 69 1.57 -0.48 -25.04
CA ASN A 69 0.94 -0.78 -26.33
C ASN A 69 0.89 0.44 -27.26
N ILE A 70 0.56 1.63 -26.72
CA ILE A 70 0.63 2.88 -27.50
C ILE A 70 2.06 3.14 -27.99
N ARG A 71 3.07 2.94 -27.14
CA ARG A 71 4.48 3.08 -27.56
C ARG A 71 4.87 2.07 -28.66
N ARG A 72 4.42 0.82 -28.56
CA ARG A 72 4.66 -0.21 -29.59
C ARG A 72 3.98 0.13 -30.92
N SER A 73 2.72 0.56 -30.88
CA SER A 73 1.95 0.97 -32.07
C SER A 73 2.52 2.21 -32.77
N LYS A 74 3.23 3.07 -32.05
CA LYS A 74 3.88 4.27 -32.60
C LYS A 74 5.29 4.02 -33.13
N LYS A 75 5.84 2.81 -33.03
CA LYS A 75 7.16 2.49 -33.60
C LYS A 75 6.99 2.45 -35.13
N PRO A 76 7.55 3.40 -35.89
CA PRO A 76 7.41 3.37 -37.35
C PRO A 76 8.03 2.08 -37.88
N LEU A 77 7.34 1.44 -38.81
CA LEU A 77 7.84 0.33 -39.60
C LEU A 77 8.92 0.88 -40.54
N SER A 78 10.12 1.12 -40.03
CA SER A 78 11.28 1.48 -40.85
C SER A 78 12.45 0.61 -40.43
N LEU A 79 12.59 -0.55 -41.09
CA LEU A 79 13.85 -1.26 -41.36
C LEU A 79 13.51 -2.62 -42.02
N GLN A 80 13.20 -2.57 -43.32
CA GLN A 80 13.82 -3.35 -44.40
C GLN A 80 13.18 -2.96 -45.72
#